data_AF-A0A536BRF8-F1
#
_entry.id   AF-A0A536BRF8-F1
#
_cell.length_a   1.000
_cell.length_b   1.000
_cell.length_c   1.000
_cell.angle_alpha   90.00
_cell.angle_beta   90.00
_cell.angle_gamma   90.00
#
_symmetry.space_group_name_H-M   'P 1'
#
loop_
_entity.id
_entity.type
_entity.pdbx_description
1 polymer ?
#
loop_
_entity_poly.entity_id
_entity_poly.type
_entity_poly.pdbx_seq_one_letter_code
_entity_poly.pdbx_strand_id
1 'polypeptide(L)'
;MSWYTLPANVPWLTLVLVVPLVGALLIALTPSLAGRVIKQLGILTSVITLALVLAIIGGFQQGVGGLHLQFEEALRWIPSLGISYHLGIDGLSLFLLGLN
;
A
#
# COMPACT_ATOMS: atom_id res chain seq x y z
N MET A 1 4.23 20.31 2.82
CA MET A 1 5.19 20.23 1.67
C MET A 1 5.42 18.77 1.35
N SER A 2 5.15 18.30 0.12
CA SER A 2 5.62 16.99 -0.37
C SER A 2 6.99 17.16 -1.03
N TRP A 3 7.82 16.12 -1.00
CA TRP A 3 9.18 16.19 -1.57
C TRP A 3 9.19 15.97 -3.08
N TYR A 4 8.19 15.27 -3.61
CA TYR A 4 7.94 15.02 -5.03
C TYR A 4 6.46 14.74 -5.26
N THR A 5 6.09 14.49 -6.52
CA THR A 5 4.75 14.07 -6.92
C THR A 5 4.79 12.64 -7.44
N LEU A 6 3.84 11.83 -6.99
CA LEU A 6 3.68 10.47 -7.48
C LEU A 6 2.63 10.45 -8.61
N PRO A 7 2.78 9.60 -9.64
CA PRO A 7 1.78 9.40 -10.68
C PRO A 7 0.41 9.04 -10.09
N ALA A 8 -0.63 9.81 -10.47
CA ALA A 8 -1.99 9.63 -9.96
C ALA A 8 -2.72 8.41 -10.55
N ASN A 9 -2.24 7.86 -11.66
CA ASN A 9 -2.82 6.69 -12.32
C ASN A 9 -2.30 5.35 -11.76
N VAL A 10 -1.44 5.39 -10.74
CA VAL A 10 -0.90 4.20 -10.08
C VAL A 10 -1.66 3.99 -8.77
N PRO A 11 -2.18 2.78 -8.50
CA PRO A 11 -2.93 2.51 -7.28
C PRO A 11 -1.97 2.17 -6.11
N TRP A 12 -1.33 3.20 -5.57
CA TRP A 12 -0.31 3.11 -4.51
C TRP A 12 -0.78 2.38 -3.24
N LEU A 13 -1.99 2.68 -2.76
CA LEU A 13 -2.55 2.07 -1.55
C LEU A 13 -2.93 0.60 -1.81
N THR A 14 -3.52 0.30 -2.97
CA THR A 14 -3.76 -1.09 -3.37
C THR A 14 -2.45 -1.88 -3.47
N LEU A 15 -1.37 -1.29 -4.00
CA LEU A 15 -0.07 -1.96 -4.06
C LEU A 15 0.46 -2.30 -2.66
N VAL A 16 0.38 -1.38 -1.70
CA VAL A 16 0.78 -1.65 -0.32
C VAL A 16 -0.02 -2.79 0.31
N LEU A 17 -1.30 -2.95 -0.05
CA LEU A 17 -2.11 -4.07 0.41
C LEU A 17 -1.75 -5.39 -0.29
N VAL A 18 -1.52 -5.36 -1.60
CA VAL A 18 -1.34 -6.58 -2.42
C VAL A 18 0.05 -7.16 -2.31
N VAL A 19 1.11 -6.36 -2.22
CA VAL A 19 2.50 -6.85 -2.09
C VAL A 19 2.67 -7.86 -0.95
N PRO A 20 2.29 -7.58 0.32
CA PRO A 20 2.41 -8.55 1.40
C PRO A 20 1.56 -9.81 1.17
N LEU A 21 0.38 -9.69 0.56
CA LEU A 21 -0.45 -10.85 0.23
C LEU A 21 0.20 -11.75 -0.83
N VAL A 22 0.83 -11.16 -1.85
CA VAL A 22 1.59 -11.90 -2.86
C VAL A 22 2.79 -12.59 -2.22
N GLY A 23 3.54 -11.89 -1.36
CA GLY A 23 4.66 -12.50 -0.63
C GLY A 23 4.23 -13.67 0.24
N ALA A 24 3.11 -13.54 0.96
CA ALA A 24 2.54 -14.61 1.76
C ALA A 24 2.11 -15.80 0.90
N LEU A 25 1.49 -15.56 -0.27
CA LEU A 25 1.13 -16.62 -1.21
C LEU A 25 2.36 -17.35 -1.75
N LEU A 26 3.42 -16.62 -2.13
CA LEU A 26 4.67 -17.23 -2.60
C LEU A 26 5.32 -18.10 -1.51
N ILE A 27 5.31 -17.64 -0.26
CA ILE A 27 5.76 -18.44 0.88
C ILE A 27 4.90 -19.69 1.05
N ALA A 28 3.57 -19.57 0.98
CA ALA A 28 2.65 -20.69 1.13
C ALA A 28 2.84 -21.78 0.05
N LEU A 29 3.22 -21.38 -1.17
CA LEU A 29 3.54 -22.28 -2.27
C LEU A 29 4.96 -22.86 -2.20
N THR A 30 5.82 -22.36 -1.30
CA THR A 30 7.21 -22.81 -1.16
C THR A 30 7.27 -24.05 -0.26
N PRO A 31 8.00 -25.12 -0.64
CA PRO A 31 8.16 -26.30 0.20
C PRO A 31 8.73 -25.96 1.58
N SER A 32 8.18 -26.55 2.64
CA SER A 32 8.56 -26.26 4.03
C SER A 32 10.04 -26.53 4.34
N LEU A 33 10.67 -27.45 3.61
CA LEU A 33 12.11 -27.75 3.75
C LEU A 33 13.01 -26.63 3.22
N ALA A 34 12.50 -25.73 2.36
CA ALA A 34 13.24 -24.62 1.76
C ALA A 34 13.25 -23.37 2.65
N GLY A 35 13.61 -23.52 3.94
CA GLY A 35 13.54 -22.44 4.93
C GLY A 35 14.34 -21.18 4.59
N ARG A 36 15.44 -21.30 3.82
CA ARG A 36 16.19 -20.15 3.32
C ARG A 36 15.39 -19.30 2.33
N VAL A 37 14.68 -19.96 1.40
CA VAL A 37 13.87 -19.28 0.38
C VAL A 37 12.69 -18.57 1.04
N ILE A 38 12.02 -19.23 1.99
CA ILE A 38 10.91 -18.64 2.77
C ILE A 38 11.36 -17.34 3.46
N LYS A 39 12.53 -17.33 4.12
CA LYS A 39 13.09 -16.13 4.76
C LYS A 39 13.41 -15.03 3.75
N GLN A 40 14.01 -15.37 2.61
CA GLN A 40 14.34 -14.41 1.57
C GLN A 40 13.09 -13.77 0.97
N LEU A 41 12.04 -14.56 0.69
CA LEU A 41 10.76 -14.05 0.21
C LEU A 41 10.11 -13.11 1.22
N GLY A 42 10.13 -13.47 2.51
CA GLY A 42 9.62 -12.61 3.58
C GLY A 42 10.34 -11.26 3.63
N ILE A 43 11.68 -11.28 3.69
CA ILE A 43 12.50 -10.06 3.72
C ILE A 43 12.26 -9.21 2.46
N LEU A 44 12.28 -9.82 1.29
CA LEU A 44 12.08 -9.11 0.02
C LEU A 44 10.71 -8.42 -0.01
N THR A 45 9.66 -9.14 0.38
CA THR A 45 8.30 -8.59 0.44
C THR A 45 8.21 -7.43 1.42
N SER A 46 8.75 -7.56 2.64
CA SER A 46 8.76 -6.49 3.63
C SER A 46 9.53 -5.25 3.15
N VAL A 47 10.69 -5.44 2.51
CA VAL A 47 11.49 -4.33 1.97
C VAL A 47 10.73 -3.60 0.85
N ILE A 48 10.04 -4.33 -0.03
CA ILE A 48 9.23 -3.71 -1.09
C ILE A 48 8.06 -2.93 -0.49
N THR A 49 7.33 -3.51 0.48
CA THR A 49 6.23 -2.82 1.17
C THR A 49 6.72 -1.55 1.85
N LEU A 50 7.84 -1.62 2.58
CA LEU A 50 8.45 -0.46 3.24
C LEU A 50 8.84 0.63 2.22
N ALA A 51 9.44 0.25 1.09
CA ALA A 51 9.80 1.20 0.04
C ALA A 51 8.56 1.92 -0.53
N LEU A 52 7.45 1.20 -0.73
CA LEU A 52 6.18 1.79 -1.18
C LEU A 52 5.60 2.75 -0.14
N VAL A 53 5.61 2.38 1.13
CA VAL A 53 5.15 3.22 2.25
C VAL A 53 5.98 4.51 2.34
N LEU A 54 7.32 4.40 2.26
CA LEU A 54 8.20 5.58 2.25
C LEU A 54 7.97 6.46 1.02
N ALA A 55 7.64 5.86 -0.13
CA ALA A 55 7.29 6.62 -1.33
C ALA A 55 6.02 7.46 -1.11
N ILE A 56 4.99 6.85 -0.53
CA ILE A 56 3.73 7.53 -0.19
C ILE A 56 3.97 8.65 0.83
N ILE A 57 4.75 8.39 1.88
CA ILE A 57 5.11 9.40 2.90
C ILE A 57 5.82 10.60 2.26
N GLY A 58 6.77 10.37 1.36
CA GLY A 58 7.47 11.46 0.67
C GLY A 58 6.61 12.24 -0.32
N GLY A 59 5.61 11.58 -0.93
CA GLY A 59 4.63 12.19 -1.83
C GLY A 59 3.46 12.87 -1.12
N PHE A 60 3.23 12.62 0.16
CA PHE A 60 2.09 13.15 0.91
C PHE A 60 2.21 14.67 1.14
N GLN A 61 1.17 15.41 0.76
CA GLN A 61 1.13 16.86 0.94
C GLN A 61 0.60 17.21 2.32
N GLN A 62 1.49 17.63 3.23
CA GLN A 62 1.09 18.17 4.52
C GLN A 62 0.57 19.62 4.40
N GLY A 63 -0.45 19.96 5.20
CA GLY A 63 -0.96 21.33 5.32
C GLY A 63 -2.01 21.74 4.29
N VAL A 64 -2.52 20.78 3.49
CA VAL A 64 -3.69 21.00 2.65
C VAL A 64 -4.90 21.13 3.58
N GLY A 65 -5.52 22.30 3.66
CA GLY A 65 -6.65 22.55 4.55
C GLY A 65 -7.85 21.65 4.24
N GLY A 66 -8.51 21.14 5.29
CA GLY A 66 -9.71 20.31 5.21
C GLY A 66 -9.47 18.79 5.34
N LEU A 67 -10.55 18.04 5.52
CA LEU A 67 -10.59 16.56 5.61
C LEU A 67 -10.34 15.90 4.22
N HIS A 68 -9.33 16.34 3.48
CA HIS A 68 -9.02 15.78 2.17
C HIS A 68 -8.23 14.47 2.30
N LEU A 69 -8.78 13.40 1.72
CA LEU A 69 -8.04 12.17 1.50
C LEU A 69 -7.05 12.38 0.33
N GLN A 70 -5.86 11.81 0.45
CA GLN A 70 -4.85 11.78 -0.60
C GLN A 70 -4.63 10.34 -1.05
N PHE A 71 -4.05 10.17 -2.25
CA PHE A 71 -3.90 8.87 -2.89
C PHE A 71 -5.24 8.13 -3.04
N GLU A 72 -6.28 8.87 -3.45
CA GLU A 72 -7.62 8.30 -3.57
C GLU A 72 -7.73 7.32 -4.72
N GLU A 73 -8.21 6.12 -4.42
CA GLU A 73 -8.47 5.04 -5.36
C GLU A 73 -9.93 4.64 -5.23
N ALA A 74 -10.74 5.00 -6.23
CA ALA A 74 -12.17 4.74 -6.24
C ALA A 74 -12.57 3.86 -7.43
N LEU A 75 -13.02 2.64 -7.14
CA LEU A 75 -13.49 1.67 -8.12
C LEU A 75 -14.87 1.16 -7.73
N ARG A 76 -15.82 1.17 -8.67
CA ARG A 76 -17.13 0.54 -8.44
C ARG A 76 -16.97 -0.97 -8.41
N TRP A 77 -17.25 -1.58 -7.26
CA TRP A 77 -17.05 -3.02 -7.08
C TRP A 77 -18.33 -3.80 -7.40
N ILE A 78 -19.46 -3.44 -6.79
CA ILE A 78 -20.78 -4.04 -7.08
C ILE A 78 -21.77 -2.89 -7.33
N PRO A 79 -21.86 -2.38 -8.58
CA PRO A 79 -22.63 -1.18 -8.90
C PRO A 79 -24.13 -1.33 -8.60
N SER A 80 -24.70 -2.52 -8.80
CA SER A 80 -26.11 -2.80 -8.51
C SER A 80 -26.48 -2.65 -7.04
N LEU A 81 -25.50 -2.80 -6.14
CA LEU A 81 -25.66 -2.66 -4.68
C LEU A 81 -25.11 -1.32 -4.17
N GLY A 82 -24.62 -0.44 -5.07
CA GLY A 82 -23.96 0.81 -4.67
C GLY A 82 -22.64 0.62 -3.94
N ILE A 83 -22.00 -0.55 -4.04
CA ILE A 83 -20.74 -0.86 -3.31
C ILE A 83 -19.54 -0.42 -4.15
N SER A 84 -18.64 0.35 -3.54
CA SER A 84 -17.37 0.79 -4.12
C SER A 84 -16.19 0.39 -3.23
N TYR A 85 -15.08 0.07 -3.87
CA TYR A 85 -13.77 0.07 -3.26
C TYR A 85 -13.24 1.50 -3.29
N HIS A 86 -13.16 2.13 -2.13
CA HIS A 86 -12.64 3.48 -1.97
C HIS A 86 -11.51 3.45 -0.94
N LEU A 87 -10.29 3.67 -1.40
CA LEU A 87 -9.14 3.91 -0.54
C LEU A 87 -8.71 5.36 -0.64
N GLY A 88 -8.14 5.85 0.45
CA GLY A 88 -7.53 7.16 0.56
C GLY A 88 -6.92 7.27 1.96
N ILE A 89 -5.90 8.11 2.10
CA ILE A 89 -5.24 8.32 3.38
C ILE A 89 -5.30 9.79 3.79
N ASP A 90 -5.54 10.02 5.07
CA ASP A 90 -5.40 11.32 5.72
C ASP A 90 -4.08 11.40 6.54
N GLY A 91 -3.89 12.50 7.25
CA GLY A 91 -2.70 12.70 8.08
C GLY A 91 -2.54 11.65 9.18
N LEU A 92 -3.63 11.13 9.74
CA LEU A 92 -3.58 10.09 10.78
C LEU A 92 -3.25 8.72 10.20
N SER A 93 -3.92 8.36 9.11
CA SER A 93 -3.71 7.12 8.37
C SER A 93 -2.29 7.00 7.85
N LEU A 94 -1.65 8.12 7.50
CA LEU A 94 -0.24 8.15 7.10
C LEU A 94 0.70 7.63 8.20
N PHE A 95 0.47 7.99 9.46
CA PHE A 95 1.26 7.50 10.58
C PHE A 95 1.04 6.00 10.79
N LEU A 96 -0.20 5.53 10.70
CA LEU A 96 -0.54 4.11 10.80
C LEU A 96 0.07 3.30 9.65
N LEU A 97 0.06 3.86 8.44
CA LEU A 97 0.69 3.25 7.27
C LEU A 97 2.20 3.11 7.45
N GLY A 98 2.85 4.12 8.05
CA GLY A 98 4.28 4.11 8.37
C GLY A 98 4.70 3.09 9.45
N LEU A 99 3.76 2.59 10.26
CA LEU A 99 4.01 1.58 11.29
C LEU A 99 4.02 0.14 10.76
N ASN A 100 3.36 -0.08 9.63
CA ASN A 100 3.18 -1.39 9.00
C ASN A 100 4.46 -1.93 8.35
#